data_AF-A0A498F227-F1
#
_entry.id   AF-A0A498F227-F1
#
_cell.length_a   1.000
_cell.length_b   1.000
_cell.length_c   1.000
_cell.angle_alpha   90.00
_cell.angle_beta   90.00
_cell.angle_gamma   90.00
#
_symmetry.space_group_name_H-M   'P 1'
#
loop_
_entity.id
_entity.type
_entity.pdbx_description
1 polymer ?
#
loop_
_entity_poly.entity_id
_entity_poly.type
_entity_poly.pdbx_seq_one_letter_code
_entity_poly.pdbx_strand_id
1 'polypeptide(L)'
;FLPLSVRNGLPQLSDELEGLARVRSEHPASDGSVRLLVELNDGQMVQSVLLPRDGLCVSTQVGCAVGCVFCMTGKSGLLRQVSSAGIVAQVALARRRRPVKKVVFMGMGEPAHNLDNVLEAIDLLGTDGGIGHKNLVFSTVGDPRVFERLPHQRVRPAL
;
A
#
# COMPACT_ATOMS: atom_id res chain seq x y z
N PHE A 1 24.02 -19.68 -2.57
CA PHE A 1 23.30 -20.16 -3.78
C PHE A 1 21.96 -20.74 -3.35
N LEU A 2 20.86 -20.39 -4.02
CA LEU A 2 19.54 -20.96 -3.70
C LEU A 2 19.45 -22.43 -4.16
N PRO A 3 18.77 -23.32 -3.40
CA PRO A 3 18.52 -24.71 -3.82
C PRO A 3 17.88 -24.81 -5.20
N LEU A 4 18.13 -25.91 -5.92
CA LEU A 4 17.60 -26.10 -7.28
C LEU A 4 16.07 -26.07 -7.33
N SER A 5 15.40 -26.68 -6.34
CA SER A 5 13.94 -26.65 -6.21
C SER A 5 13.39 -25.23 -6.12
N VAL A 6 14.05 -24.36 -5.34
CA VAL A 6 13.68 -22.94 -5.22
C VAL A 6 13.89 -22.21 -6.53
N ARG A 7 15.05 -22.41 -7.20
CA ARG A 7 15.34 -21.77 -8.49
C ARG A 7 14.34 -22.15 -9.58
N ASN A 8 13.84 -23.39 -9.57
CA ASN A 8 12.86 -23.85 -10.55
C ASN A 8 11.45 -23.28 -10.28
N GLY A 9 11.08 -23.04 -9.02
CA GLY A 9 9.78 -22.45 -8.66
C GLY A 9 9.75 -20.92 -8.71
N LEU A 10 10.91 -20.26 -8.61
CA LEU A 10 11.01 -18.80 -8.58
C LEU A 10 10.39 -18.08 -9.79
N PRO A 11 10.54 -18.56 -11.05
CA PRO A 11 9.93 -17.90 -12.20
C PRO A 11 8.41 -17.79 -12.07
N GLN A 12 7.74 -18.91 -11.76
CA GLN A 12 6.28 -18.91 -11.58
C GLN A 12 5.84 -17.97 -10.46
N LEU A 13 6.52 -18.02 -9.30
CA LEU A 13 6.21 -17.13 -8.19
C LEU A 13 6.44 -15.66 -8.57
N SER A 14 7.47 -15.39 -9.37
CA SER A 14 7.76 -14.03 -9.84
C SER A 14 6.65 -13.54 -10.76
N ASP A 15 6.21 -14.36 -11.70
CA ASP A 15 5.10 -14.04 -12.61
C ASP A 15 3.80 -13.76 -11.84
N GLU A 16 3.48 -14.58 -10.83
CA GLU A 16 2.33 -14.38 -9.95
C GLU A 16 2.42 -13.04 -9.19
N LEU A 17 3.59 -12.70 -8.63
CA LEU A 17 3.81 -11.45 -7.91
C LEU A 17 3.81 -10.22 -8.83
N GLU A 18 4.36 -10.34 -10.04
CA GLU A 18 4.33 -9.26 -11.05
C GLU A 18 2.92 -9.04 -11.60
N GLY A 19 2.08 -10.08 -11.61
CA GLY A 19 0.67 -9.99 -11.96
C GLY A 19 -0.21 -9.26 -10.94
N LEU A 20 0.26 -9.03 -9.71
CA LEU A 20 -0.54 -8.39 -8.65
C LEU A 20 -0.91 -6.95 -8.95
N ALA A 21 0.02 -6.20 -9.56
CA ALA A 21 -0.20 -4.81 -9.90
C ALA A 21 0.73 -4.32 -11.01
N ARG A 22 0.24 -3.39 -11.83
CA ARG A 22 1.00 -2.76 -12.91
C ARG A 22 0.77 -1.25 -12.92
N VAL A 23 1.84 -0.48 -13.13
CA VAL A 23 1.70 0.96 -13.38
C VAL A 23 1.17 1.18 -14.80
N ARG A 24 0.04 1.90 -14.90
CA ARG A 24 -0.60 2.27 -16.16
C ARG A 24 -0.15 3.63 -16.67
N SER A 25 0.05 4.58 -15.78
CA SER A 25 0.57 5.91 -16.14
C SER A 25 1.23 6.58 -14.94
N GLU A 26 2.10 7.55 -15.23
CA GLU A 26 2.83 8.33 -14.24
C GLU A 26 2.61 9.82 -14.51
N HIS A 27 2.40 10.59 -13.45
CA HIS A 27 2.07 12.01 -13.51
C HIS A 27 2.99 12.77 -12.56
N PRO A 28 4.14 13.27 -13.05
CA PRO A 28 5.06 14.08 -12.24
C PRO A 28 4.47 15.45 -11.91
N ALA A 29 4.75 15.96 -10.71
CA ALA A 29 4.42 17.31 -10.27
C ALA A 29 5.68 18.17 -10.09
N SER A 30 5.51 19.49 -9.97
CA SER A 30 6.60 20.46 -9.83
C SER A 30 7.34 20.38 -8.50
N ASP A 31 6.72 19.80 -7.47
CA ASP A 31 7.31 19.62 -6.13
C ASP A 31 8.16 18.34 -6.00
N GLY A 32 8.35 17.61 -7.11
CA GLY A 32 9.08 16.34 -7.15
C GLY A 32 8.26 15.14 -6.70
N SER A 33 6.97 15.30 -6.41
CA SER A 33 6.06 14.17 -6.25
C SER A 33 5.69 13.56 -7.61
N VAL A 34 5.39 12.26 -7.62
CA VAL A 34 4.94 11.55 -8.82
C VAL A 34 3.73 10.71 -8.47
N ARG A 35 2.59 11.00 -9.08
CA ARG A 35 1.38 10.19 -8.93
C ARG A 35 1.42 9.03 -9.93
N LEU A 36 1.34 7.82 -9.41
CA LEU A 36 1.24 6.57 -10.16
C LEU A 36 -0.21 6.15 -10.21
N LEU A 37 -0.69 5.90 -11.43
CA LEU A 37 -1.95 5.20 -11.63
C LEU A 37 -1.64 3.70 -11.72
N VAL A 38 -2.14 2.92 -10.76
CA VAL A 38 -1.81 1.51 -10.58
C VAL A 38 -3.05 0.67 -10.87
N GLU A 39 -2.93 -0.26 -11.81
CA GLU A 39 -3.92 -1.31 -12.03
C GLU A 39 -3.59 -2.50 -11.15
N LEU A 40 -4.59 -3.03 -10.45
CA LEU A 40 -4.51 -4.26 -9.66
C LEU A 40 -4.87 -5.47 -10.53
N ASN A 41 -4.55 -6.67 -10.05
CA ASN A 41 -4.78 -7.93 -10.78
C ASN A 41 -6.21 -8.20 -11.26
N ASP A 42 -7.20 -7.52 -10.70
CA ASP A 42 -8.60 -7.61 -11.09
C ASP A 42 -9.07 -6.48 -12.04
N GLY A 43 -8.12 -5.72 -12.58
CA GLY A 43 -8.38 -4.61 -13.51
C GLY A 43 -8.86 -3.31 -12.85
N GLN A 44 -9.03 -3.30 -11.52
CA GLN A 44 -9.40 -2.07 -10.81
C GLN A 44 -8.19 -1.15 -10.62
N MET A 45 -8.46 0.15 -10.53
CA MET A 45 -7.43 1.18 -10.48
C MET A 45 -7.35 1.83 -9.10
N VAL A 46 -6.14 1.98 -8.59
CA VAL A 46 -5.82 2.79 -7.41
C VAL A 46 -4.73 3.80 -7.74
N GLN A 47 -4.53 4.76 -6.85
CA GLN A 47 -3.44 5.73 -6.97
C GLN A 47 -2.42 5.52 -5.86
N SER A 48 -1.14 5.59 -6.22
CA SER A 48 -0.04 5.70 -5.26
C SER A 48 0.73 6.97 -5.57
N VAL A 49 1.30 7.62 -4.57
CA VAL A 49 2.06 8.86 -4.78
C VAL A 49 3.45 8.69 -4.21
N LEU A 50 4.45 8.76 -5.07
CA LEU A 50 5.84 8.92 -4.67
C LEU A 50 6.02 10.34 -4.14
N LEU A 51 6.27 10.46 -2.84
CA LEU A 51 6.48 11.73 -2.14
C LEU A 51 7.98 12.07 -2.13
N PRO A 52 8.39 13.34 -2.05
CA PRO A 52 9.78 13.72 -1.79
C PRO A 52 10.36 13.01 -0.56
N ARG A 53 11.70 12.92 -0.48
CA ARG A 53 12.42 12.29 0.66
C ARG A 53 12.02 10.83 0.90
N ASP A 54 12.00 10.05 -0.17
CA ASP A 54 11.79 8.59 -0.17
C ASP A 54 10.46 8.11 0.48
N GLY A 55 9.42 8.96 0.47
CA GLY A 55 8.09 8.61 0.94
C GLY A 55 7.20 8.00 -0.16
N LEU A 56 6.27 7.15 0.24
CA LEU A 56 5.23 6.60 -0.64
C LEU A 56 3.89 6.65 0.07
N CYS A 57 2.90 7.22 -0.61
CA CYS A 57 1.49 7.14 -0.23
C CYS A 57 0.83 5.97 -0.94
N VAL A 58 0.23 5.04 -0.18
CA VAL A 58 -0.44 3.84 -0.70
C VAL A 58 -1.95 3.88 -0.44
N SER A 59 -2.70 3.25 -1.35
CA SER A 59 -4.14 3.05 -1.24
C SER A 59 -4.45 1.72 -0.54
N THR A 60 -5.47 1.72 0.31
CA THR A 60 -5.95 0.55 1.06
C THR A 60 -7.30 0.05 0.57
N GLN A 61 -8.03 0.84 -0.21
CA GLN A 61 -9.32 0.47 -0.79
C GLN A 61 -9.42 0.97 -2.24
N VAL A 62 -10.29 0.34 -3.03
CA VAL A 62 -10.77 0.91 -4.29
C VAL A 62 -12.03 1.70 -3.98
N GLY A 63 -11.89 3.03 -3.92
CA GLY A 63 -12.91 3.91 -3.36
C GLY A 63 -12.77 4.05 -1.84
N CYS A 64 -13.80 4.56 -1.15
CA CYS A 64 -13.81 4.69 0.31
C CYS A 64 -15.25 4.75 0.85
N ALA A 65 -15.54 3.98 1.91
CA ALA A 65 -16.88 3.89 2.49
C ALA A 65 -17.21 5.01 3.48
N VAL A 66 -16.23 5.80 3.93
CA VAL A 66 -16.45 6.81 4.98
C VAL A 66 -17.37 7.94 4.52
N GLY A 67 -17.31 8.33 3.24
CA GLY A 67 -18.18 9.39 2.71
C GLY A 67 -17.81 10.81 3.14
N CYS A 68 -16.53 11.08 3.45
CA CYS A 68 -16.07 12.45 3.75
C CYS A 68 -16.41 13.41 2.59
N VAL A 69 -17.23 14.43 2.85
CA VAL A 69 -17.80 15.33 1.81
C VAL A 69 -16.76 16.15 1.04
N PHE A 70 -15.57 16.34 1.61
CA PHE A 70 -14.44 17.04 0.99
C PHE A 70 -13.51 16.09 0.21
N CYS A 71 -13.63 14.77 0.37
CA CYS A 71 -12.75 13.78 -0.24
C CYS A 71 -13.36 13.24 -1.53
N MET A 72 -12.62 13.35 -2.65
CA MET A 72 -13.08 12.83 -3.94
C MET A 72 -13.34 11.31 -3.87
N THR A 73 -12.44 10.56 -3.23
CA THR A 73 -12.59 9.11 -3.03
C THR A 73 -13.82 8.75 -2.19
N GLY A 74 -14.13 9.57 -1.17
CA GLY A 74 -15.33 9.38 -0.35
C GLY A 74 -16.63 9.59 -1.14
N LYS A 75 -16.65 10.50 -2.11
CA LYS A 75 -17.81 10.72 -2.99
C LYS A 75 -18.07 9.57 -3.96
N SER A 76 -17.03 8.83 -4.34
CA SER A 76 -17.16 7.68 -5.24
C SER A 76 -17.73 6.43 -4.58
N GLY A 77 -17.83 6.41 -3.24
CA GLY A 77 -18.21 5.23 -2.48
C GLY A 77 -17.11 4.16 -2.46
N LEU A 78 -17.38 3.04 -1.79
CA LEU A 78 -16.48 1.88 -1.74
C LEU A 78 -16.88 0.86 -2.79
N LEU A 79 -15.91 0.44 -3.61
CA LEU A 79 -16.08 -0.73 -4.47
C LEU A 79 -15.64 -2.00 -3.72
N ARG A 80 -14.40 -2.01 -3.20
CA ARG A 80 -13.86 -3.14 -2.43
C ARG A 80 -12.59 -2.78 -1.65
N GLN A 81 -12.18 -3.71 -0.79
CA GLN A 81 -10.89 -3.68 -0.10
C GLN A 81 -9.74 -4.06 -1.04
N VAL A 82 -8.54 -3.51 -0.83
CA VAL A 82 -7.29 -3.98 -1.45
C VAL A 82 -6.66 -5.05 -0.56
N SER A 83 -6.21 -6.17 -1.12
CA SER A 83 -5.53 -7.21 -0.35
C SER A 83 -4.19 -6.73 0.20
N SER A 84 -3.68 -7.39 1.25
CA SER A 84 -2.33 -7.12 1.78
C SER A 84 -1.26 -7.19 0.69
N ALA A 85 -1.32 -8.22 -0.15
CA ALA A 85 -0.44 -8.38 -1.32
C ALA A 85 -0.57 -7.22 -2.32
N GLY A 86 -1.78 -6.73 -2.59
CA GLY A 86 -2.00 -5.55 -3.45
C GLY A 86 -1.47 -4.24 -2.85
N ILE A 87 -1.53 -4.08 -1.53
CA ILE A 87 -0.92 -2.95 -0.82
C ILE A 87 0.61 -3.01 -0.94
N VAL A 88 1.20 -4.18 -0.69
CA VAL A 88 2.66 -4.39 -0.79
C VAL A 88 3.14 -4.26 -2.24
N ALA A 89 2.35 -4.69 -3.22
CA ALA A 89 2.67 -4.55 -4.63
C ALA A 89 2.81 -3.06 -5.04
N GLN A 90 2.02 -2.15 -4.47
CA GLN A 90 2.21 -0.71 -4.67
C GLN A 90 3.60 -0.25 -4.19
N VAL A 91 4.07 -0.76 -3.05
CA VAL A 91 5.42 -0.47 -2.53
C VAL A 91 6.50 -1.06 -3.43
N ALA A 92 6.34 -2.30 -3.89
CA ALA A 92 7.28 -2.94 -4.80
C ALA A 92 7.40 -2.19 -6.14
N LEU A 93 6.27 -1.78 -6.73
CA LEU A 93 6.24 -0.98 -7.96
C LEU A 93 6.93 0.38 -7.79
N ALA A 94 6.70 1.04 -6.66
CA ALA A 94 7.34 2.32 -6.31
C ALA A 94 8.86 2.17 -6.16
N ARG A 95 9.33 1.10 -5.52
CA ARG A 95 10.76 0.80 -5.34
C ARG A 95 11.52 0.58 -6.63
N ARG A 96 10.85 0.09 -7.68
CA ARG A 96 11.43 -0.03 -9.03
C ARG A 96 11.72 1.34 -9.67
N ARG A 97 11.12 2.43 -9.16
CA ARG A 97 11.29 3.80 -9.68
C ARG A 97 12.27 4.61 -8.85
N ARG A 98 12.20 4.51 -7.52
CA ARG A 98 13.06 5.24 -6.59
C ARG A 98 13.09 4.59 -5.21
N PRO A 99 14.09 4.90 -4.37
CA PRO A 99 14.11 4.42 -2.99
C PRO A 99 12.83 4.78 -2.24
N VAL A 100 12.31 3.82 -1.48
CA VAL A 100 11.16 4.01 -0.58
C VAL A 100 11.59 3.58 0.81
N LYS A 101 11.66 4.57 1.71
CA LYS A 101 12.05 4.42 3.12
C LYS A 101 10.90 4.72 4.09
N LYS A 102 9.83 5.36 3.61
CA LYS A 102 8.63 5.68 4.37
C LYS A 102 7.38 5.33 3.57
N VAL A 103 6.41 4.69 4.21
CA VAL A 103 5.10 4.35 3.62
C VAL A 103 4.00 4.97 4.48
N VAL A 104 3.11 5.73 3.86
CA VAL A 104 1.96 6.35 4.52
C VAL A 104 0.67 5.79 3.93
N PHE A 105 -0.25 5.37 4.79
CA PHE A 105 -1.55 4.81 4.41
C PHE A 105 -2.59 5.93 4.30
N MET A 106 -2.38 6.82 3.33
CA MET A 106 -3.19 8.05 3.12
C MET A 106 -3.66 8.21 1.67
N GLY A 107 -3.66 7.11 0.90
CA GLY A 107 -4.12 7.09 -0.48
C GLY A 107 -5.64 6.98 -0.56
N MET A 108 -6.13 6.15 -1.46
CA MET A 108 -7.55 5.83 -1.53
C MET A 108 -7.93 4.84 -0.42
N GLY A 109 -9.00 5.16 0.30
CA GLY A 109 -9.59 4.29 1.32
C GLY A 109 -9.33 4.72 2.76
N GLU A 110 -10.10 4.12 3.67
CA GLU A 110 -9.90 4.21 5.12
C GLU A 110 -9.17 2.95 5.60
N PRO A 111 -7.89 3.03 6.02
CA PRO A 111 -7.12 1.88 6.46
C PRO A 111 -7.77 1.07 7.58
N ALA A 112 -8.47 1.73 8.52
CA ALA A 112 -9.19 1.04 9.60
C ALA A 112 -10.34 0.16 9.12
N HIS A 113 -10.96 0.52 8.00
CA HIS A 113 -12.02 -0.28 7.38
C HIS A 113 -11.46 -1.46 6.58
N ASN A 114 -10.13 -1.56 6.43
CA ASN A 114 -9.41 -2.67 5.81
C ASN A 114 -8.33 -3.25 6.74
N LEU A 115 -8.62 -3.29 8.04
CA LEU A 115 -7.57 -3.40 9.05
C LEU A 115 -6.73 -4.69 8.92
N ASP A 116 -7.34 -5.83 8.65
CA ASP A 116 -6.59 -7.11 8.54
C ASP A 116 -5.53 -7.07 7.44
N ASN A 117 -5.91 -6.68 6.22
CA ASN A 117 -4.98 -6.57 5.09
C ASN A 117 -3.90 -5.50 5.34
N VAL A 118 -4.27 -4.38 5.97
CA VAL A 118 -3.33 -3.30 6.26
C VAL A 118 -2.31 -3.72 7.32
N LEU A 119 -2.76 -4.39 8.39
CA LEU A 119 -1.86 -4.87 9.45
C LEU A 119 -0.91 -5.96 8.94
N GLU A 120 -1.40 -6.88 8.10
CA GLU A 120 -0.55 -7.88 7.45
C GLU A 120 0.51 -7.22 6.54
N ALA A 121 0.11 -6.21 5.74
CA ALA A 121 1.05 -5.45 4.92
C ALA A 121 2.08 -4.69 5.76
N ILE A 122 1.66 -4.07 6.88
CA ILE A 122 2.54 -3.38 7.82
C ILE A 122 3.55 -4.33 8.45
N ASP A 123 3.09 -5.51 8.87
CA ASP A 123 3.95 -6.52 9.47
C ASP A 123 5.02 -6.97 8.48
N LEU A 124 4.62 -7.38 7.26
CA LEU A 124 5.56 -7.79 6.22
C LEU A 124 6.55 -6.68 5.85
N LEU A 125 6.07 -5.44 5.68
CA LEU A 125 6.95 -4.30 5.34
C LEU A 125 7.94 -3.98 6.46
N GLY A 126 7.50 -4.15 7.71
CA GLY A 126 8.30 -3.87 8.90
C GLY A 126 9.32 -4.95 9.25
N THR A 127 9.05 -6.22 8.92
CA THR A 127 9.95 -7.33 9.25
C THR A 127 10.85 -7.73 8.09
N ASP A 128 10.29 -7.84 6.88
CA ASP A 128 10.99 -8.38 5.72
C ASP A 128 11.15 -7.33 4.62
N GLY A 129 10.25 -6.35 4.58
CA GLY A 129 10.28 -5.27 3.60
C GLY A 129 11.30 -4.18 3.91
N GLY A 130 11.98 -4.18 5.06
CA GLY A 130 13.04 -3.23 5.38
C GLY A 130 12.57 -1.78 5.56
N ILE A 131 11.30 -1.56 5.93
CA ILE A 131 10.80 -0.23 6.33
C ILE A 131 10.77 -0.19 7.87
N GLY A 132 11.50 0.74 8.48
CA GLY A 132 11.47 0.90 9.94
C GLY A 132 10.05 1.19 10.44
N HIS A 133 9.64 0.61 11.57
CA HIS A 133 8.26 0.69 12.04
C HIS A 133 7.72 2.12 12.20
N LYS A 134 8.53 3.10 12.62
CA LYS A 134 8.11 4.52 12.68
C LYS A 134 8.08 5.24 11.33
N ASN A 135 8.54 4.59 10.27
CA ASN A 135 8.39 5.04 8.88
C ASN A 135 7.18 4.39 8.18
N LEU A 136 6.44 3.52 8.87
CA LEU A 136 5.09 3.12 8.47
C LEU A 136 4.12 4.05 9.20
N VAL A 137 3.32 4.83 8.47
CA VAL A 137 2.40 5.83 9.05
C VAL A 137 0.96 5.45 8.71
N PHE A 138 0.26 4.93 9.69
CA PHE A 138 -1.15 4.58 9.60
C PHE A 138 -1.99 5.84 9.84
N SER A 139 -2.93 6.16 8.94
CA SER A 139 -3.87 7.26 9.13
C SER A 139 -5.29 6.71 9.21
N THR A 140 -6.15 7.35 10.00
CA THR A 140 -7.57 6.97 10.12
C THR A 140 -8.44 8.17 10.41
N VAL A 141 -9.71 8.11 10.00
CA VAL A 141 -10.77 9.05 10.43
C VAL A 141 -11.22 8.86 11.89
N GLY A 142 -10.62 7.93 12.63
CA GLY A 142 -10.86 7.74 14.06
C GLY A 142 -11.68 6.50 14.41
N ASP A 143 -11.54 5.43 13.63
CA ASP A 143 -12.21 4.17 13.94
C ASP A 143 -11.62 3.53 15.23
N PRO A 144 -12.45 3.21 16.24
CA PRO A 144 -11.97 2.70 17.53
C PRO A 144 -11.18 1.39 17.41
N ARG A 145 -11.49 0.54 16.42
CA ARG A 145 -10.84 -0.77 16.23
C ARG A 145 -9.33 -0.67 16.05
N VAL A 146 -8.86 0.46 15.49
CA VAL A 146 -7.43 0.73 15.30
C VAL A 146 -6.71 0.91 16.62
N PHE A 147 -7.31 1.66 17.54
CA PHE A 147 -6.71 1.94 18.86
C PHE A 147 -6.68 0.71 19.76
N GLU A 148 -7.63 -0.20 19.55
CA GLU A 148 -7.64 -1.51 20.22
C GLU A 148 -6.58 -2.45 19.62
N ARG A 149 -6.47 -2.54 18.28
CA ARG A 149 -5.64 -3.57 17.64
C ARG A 149 -4.19 -3.18 17.41
N LEU A 150 -3.88 -1.93 17.10
CA LEU A 150 -2.50 -1.49 16.79
C LEU A 150 -1.50 -1.73 17.92
N PRO A 151 -1.82 -1.48 19.22
CA PRO A 151 -0.86 -1.68 20.30
C PRO A 151 -0.38 -3.12 20.46
N HIS A 152 -1.17 -4.10 20.00
CA HIS A 152 -0.88 -5.53 20.08
C HIS A 152 -0.10 -6.08 18.89
N GLN A 153 0.20 -5.26 17.88
CA GLN A 153 0.95 -5.72 16.70
C GLN A 153 2.44 -5.83 16.98
N ARG A 154 3.10 -6.76 16.29
CA ARG A 154 4.57 -6.91 16.31
C ARG A 154 5.25 -5.65 15.75
N VAL A 155 4.81 -5.20 14.59
CA VAL A 155 5.24 -3.94 13.97
C VAL A 155 4.22 -2.86 14.33
N ARG A 156 4.65 -1.87 15.12
CA ARG A 156 3.80 -0.76 15.57
C ARG A 156 4.10 0.51 14.75
N PRO A 157 3.24 0.86 13.76
CA PRO A 157 3.41 2.04 12.93
C PRO A 157 3.34 3.32 13.78
N ALA A 158 3.73 4.45 13.18
CA ALA A 158 3.26 5.74 13.65
C ALA A 158 1.76 5.88 13.31
N LEU A 159 1.00 6.45 14.24
CA LEU A 159 -0.38 6.86 14.05
C LEU A 159 -0.42 8.37 13.85
#